data_AF-A0A454DRF3-F1
#
_entry.id   AF-A0A454DRF3-F1
#
_cell.length_a   1.000
_cell.length_b   1.000
_cell.length_c   1.000
_cell.angle_alpha   90.00
_cell.angle_beta   90.00
_cell.angle_gamma   90.00
#
_symmetry.space_group_name_H-M   'P 1'
#
loop_
_entity.id
_entity.type
_entity.pdbx_description
1 polymer ?
#
loop_
_entity_poly.entity_id
_entity_poly.type
_entity_poly.pdbx_seq_one_letter_code
_entity_poly.pdbx_strand_id
1 'polypeptide(L)'
;MKKKLEQLKNRTQKLKQEIRGIYNVSFNNKNSTLINTDLELIENAVIDYIIHYIKGFHNIKRDKGKGAKHIKFHLEKGSEGEITLDELLNLGNSIREYLKVFKEPFDDGRGGKVYEWQNNNGVRFRIATDKIKGEGLIPPLSPSDEAIITFYSDRNLNKAMEFKNPKVKEYYENKNENKNIVNQIKKIKK
;
A
#
# COMPACT_ATOMS: atom_id res chain seq x y z
N MET A 1 26.95 12.70 15.47
CA MET A 1 25.61 13.17 15.89
C MET A 1 24.93 14.09 14.86
N LYS A 2 25.55 15.17 14.38
CA LYS A 2 24.94 16.10 13.40
C LYS A 2 24.47 15.44 12.09
N LYS A 3 25.26 14.53 11.50
CA LYS A 3 24.92 13.81 10.25
C LYS A 3 23.65 12.95 10.37
N LYS A 4 23.48 12.24 11.50
CA LYS A 4 22.29 11.39 11.75
C LYS A 4 21.02 12.23 11.95
N LEU A 5 21.13 13.37 12.63
CA LEU A 5 20.00 14.28 12.82
C LEU A 5 19.53 14.89 11.49
N GLU A 6 20.47 15.24 10.61
CA GLU A 6 20.15 15.77 9.28
C GLU A 6 19.46 14.72 8.39
N GLN A 7 19.95 13.48 8.41
CA GLN A 7 19.30 12.36 7.72
C GLN A 7 17.85 12.16 8.19
N LEU A 8 17.60 12.22 9.51
CA LEU A 8 16.25 12.08 10.07
C LEU A 8 15.32 13.24 9.66
N LYS A 9 15.83 14.48 9.63
CA LYS A 9 15.08 15.65 9.16
C LYS A 9 14.69 15.51 7.69
N ASN A 10 15.65 15.14 6.83
CA ASN A 10 15.42 14.93 5.40
C ASN A 10 14.39 13.83 5.15
N ARG A 11 14.50 12.71 5.86
CA ARG A 11 13.51 11.62 5.80
C ARG A 11 12.12 12.10 6.21
N THR A 12 12.01 12.84 7.31
CA THR A 12 10.74 13.38 7.79
C THR A 12 10.12 14.34 6.77
N GLN A 13 10.93 15.17 6.13
CA GLN A 13 10.47 16.09 5.08
C GLN A 13 9.97 15.33 3.85
N LYS A 14 10.69 14.29 3.40
CA LYS A 14 10.28 13.42 2.27
C LYS A 14 8.94 12.74 2.56
N LEU A 15 8.75 12.22 3.78
CA LEU A 15 7.47 11.61 4.21
C LEU A 15 6.31 12.62 4.20
N LYS A 16 6.52 13.84 4.69
CA LYS A 16 5.50 14.90 4.64
C LYS A 16 5.13 15.28 3.19
N GLN A 17 6.13 15.33 2.30
CA GLN A 17 5.90 15.61 0.88
C GLN A 17 5.12 14.48 0.20
N GLU A 18 5.42 13.23 0.53
CA GLU A 18 4.68 12.06 0.03
C GLU A 18 3.20 12.11 0.44
N ILE A 19 2.92 12.29 1.75
CA ILE A 19 1.55 12.44 2.28
C ILE A 19 0.81 13.57 1.57
N ARG A 20 1.43 14.76 1.45
CA ARG A 20 0.84 15.90 0.74
C ARG A 20 0.61 15.59 -0.74
N GLY A 21 1.51 14.83 -1.35
CA GLY A 21 1.38 14.34 -2.71
C GLY A 21 0.14 13.48 -2.91
N ILE A 22 -0.04 12.47 -2.06
CA ILE A 22 -1.19 11.55 -2.10
C ILE A 22 -2.49 12.32 -1.91
N TYR A 23 -2.52 13.23 -0.94
CA TYR A 23 -3.67 14.12 -0.71
C TYR A 23 -3.98 14.95 -1.96
N ASN A 24 -2.99 15.61 -2.54
CA ASN A 24 -3.17 16.49 -3.70
C ASN A 24 -3.63 15.73 -4.96
N VAL A 25 -3.23 14.48 -5.14
CA VAL A 25 -3.71 13.63 -6.25
C VAL A 25 -5.16 13.17 -6.01
N SER A 26 -5.51 12.89 -4.76
CA SER A 26 -6.83 12.37 -4.40
C SER A 26 -7.92 13.45 -4.38
N PHE A 27 -7.59 14.65 -3.88
CA PHE A 27 -8.57 15.67 -3.57
C PHE A 27 -8.36 16.99 -4.33
N ASN A 28 -7.19 17.19 -4.95
CA ASN A 28 -6.87 18.42 -5.68
C ASN A 28 -6.55 18.14 -7.17
N ASN A 29 -5.88 19.08 -7.82
CA ASN A 29 -5.64 19.07 -9.26
C ASN A 29 -4.34 18.39 -9.69
N LYS A 30 -3.63 17.69 -8.78
CA LYS A 30 -2.38 16.99 -9.14
C LYS A 30 -2.69 15.68 -9.88
N ASN A 31 -1.96 15.39 -10.95
CA ASN A 31 -2.19 14.18 -11.76
C ASN A 31 -1.48 12.93 -11.22
N SER A 32 -0.36 13.09 -10.53
CA SER A 32 0.39 11.98 -9.95
C SER A 32 1.33 12.43 -8.84
N THR A 33 1.77 11.49 -8.02
CA THR A 33 2.88 11.67 -7.09
C THR A 33 3.69 10.38 -7.00
N LEU A 34 4.96 10.51 -6.67
CA LEU A 34 5.84 9.38 -6.42
C LEU A 34 5.65 8.87 -5.00
N ILE A 35 5.60 7.56 -4.85
CA ILE A 35 5.82 6.83 -3.61
C ILE A 35 7.17 6.16 -3.77
N ASN A 36 8.14 6.69 -3.04
CA ASN A 36 9.49 6.18 -3.10
C ASN A 36 9.68 5.13 -1.99
N THR A 37 10.07 3.93 -2.41
CA THR A 37 10.24 2.78 -1.51
C THR A 37 11.64 2.65 -0.93
N ASP A 38 12.55 3.61 -1.17
CA ASP A 38 13.92 3.67 -0.67
C ASP A 38 14.02 3.14 0.77
N LEU A 39 14.48 1.90 0.86
CA LEU A 39 14.85 1.26 2.12
C LEU A 39 16.37 1.25 2.18
N GLU A 40 16.95 2.35 2.68
CA GLU A 40 18.38 2.47 3.05
C GLU A 40 18.83 1.48 4.17
N LEU A 41 18.10 0.37 4.41
CA LEU A 41 18.16 -0.41 5.64
C LEU A 41 18.50 -1.89 5.48
N ILE A 42 19.00 -2.33 4.32
CA ILE A 42 19.56 -3.68 4.20
C ILE A 42 20.96 -3.56 3.61
N GLU A 43 21.93 -4.03 4.38
CA GLU A 43 23.38 -4.12 4.16
C GLU A 43 23.78 -4.36 2.68
N ASN A 44 23.78 -3.30 1.86
CA ASN A 44 24.26 -3.24 0.46
C ASN A 44 23.25 -3.51 -0.67
N ALA A 45 21.93 -3.61 -0.42
CA ALA A 45 20.93 -3.71 -1.49
C ALA A 45 19.95 -2.53 -1.44
N VAL A 46 20.08 -1.60 -2.39
CA VAL A 46 19.09 -0.54 -2.63
C VAL A 46 17.89 -1.19 -3.31
N ILE A 47 16.79 -1.36 -2.56
CA ILE A 47 15.49 -1.71 -3.14
C ILE A 47 14.89 -0.39 -3.65
N ASP A 48 15.03 -0.12 -4.95
CA ASP A 48 14.47 1.06 -5.61
C ASP A 48 13.24 0.65 -6.44
N TYR A 49 12.08 0.49 -5.78
CA TYR A 49 10.81 0.50 -6.50
C TYR A 49 10.26 1.93 -6.53
N ILE A 50 10.07 2.45 -7.74
CA ILE A 50 9.37 3.70 -7.97
C ILE A 50 7.91 3.36 -8.28
N ILE A 51 7.00 3.76 -7.39
CA ILE A 51 5.57 3.51 -7.54
C ILE A 51 4.85 4.85 -7.71
N HIS A 52 4.02 4.97 -8.74
CA HIS A 52 3.21 6.15 -8.98
C HIS A 52 1.83 6.02 -8.34
N TYR A 53 1.47 6.97 -7.50
CA TYR A 53 0.08 7.21 -7.14
C TYR A 53 -0.51 8.21 -8.11
N ILE A 54 -1.37 7.73 -9.02
CA ILE A 54 -1.93 8.50 -10.13
C ILE A 54 -3.38 8.90 -9.87
N LYS A 55 -3.85 9.97 -10.53
CA LYS A 55 -5.24 10.42 -10.45
C LYS A 55 -6.22 9.40 -11.04
N GLY A 56 -5.84 8.81 -12.18
CA GLY A 56 -6.60 7.76 -12.85
C GLY A 56 -8.04 8.15 -13.21
N PHE A 57 -8.96 7.19 -13.19
CA PHE A 57 -10.37 7.37 -13.53
C PHE A 57 -11.27 6.37 -12.79
N HIS A 58 -12.57 6.65 -12.75
CA HIS A 58 -13.57 5.69 -12.34
C HIS A 58 -14.78 5.82 -13.28
N ASN A 59 -15.28 4.69 -13.77
CA ASN A 59 -16.48 4.57 -14.57
C ASN A 59 -17.59 3.96 -13.71
N ILE A 60 -18.50 4.83 -13.25
CA ILE A 60 -19.59 4.49 -12.32
C ILE A 60 -20.50 3.41 -12.91
N LYS A 61 -20.77 3.44 -14.23
CA LYS A 61 -21.68 2.49 -14.88
C LYS A 61 -21.13 1.06 -14.91
N ARG A 62 -19.81 0.90 -14.90
CA ARG A 62 -19.14 -0.40 -15.01
C ARG A 62 -18.50 -0.84 -13.69
N ASP A 63 -18.57 0.02 -12.67
CA ASP A 63 -17.80 -0.08 -11.44
C ASP A 63 -16.33 -0.48 -11.70
N LYS A 64 -15.69 0.27 -12.59
CA LYS A 64 -14.32 0.01 -13.05
C LYS A 64 -13.51 1.28 -13.07
N GLY A 65 -12.29 1.20 -12.56
CA GLY A 65 -11.41 2.34 -12.56
C GLY A 65 -10.00 1.98 -12.16
N LYS A 66 -9.17 3.02 -12.07
CA LYS A 66 -7.81 2.94 -11.55
C LYS A 66 -7.41 4.24 -10.87
N GLY A 67 -6.44 4.15 -9.97
CA GLY A 67 -5.84 5.30 -9.29
C GLY A 67 -6.81 5.99 -8.32
N ALA A 68 -6.47 7.22 -7.96
CA ALA A 68 -7.13 7.97 -6.90
C ALA A 68 -8.65 8.16 -7.12
N LYS A 69 -9.09 8.37 -8.37
CA LYS A 69 -10.52 8.49 -8.69
C LYS A 69 -11.31 7.21 -8.39
N HIS A 70 -10.70 6.04 -8.54
CA HIS A 70 -11.33 4.77 -8.18
C HIS A 70 -11.22 4.51 -6.68
N ILE A 71 -10.04 4.71 -6.09
CA ILE A 71 -9.77 4.52 -4.66
C ILE A 71 -10.67 5.39 -3.78
N LYS A 72 -11.07 6.58 -4.26
CA LYS A 72 -11.96 7.49 -3.53
C LYS A 72 -13.30 6.85 -3.13
N PHE A 73 -13.80 5.89 -3.90
CA PHE A 73 -15.04 5.18 -3.55
C PHE A 73 -14.86 4.32 -2.30
N HIS A 74 -13.66 3.79 -2.07
CA HIS A 74 -13.34 3.06 -0.83
C HIS A 74 -13.18 4.00 0.38
N LEU A 75 -13.16 5.34 0.22
CA LEU A 75 -13.18 6.27 1.36
C LEU A 75 -14.60 6.55 1.86
N GLU A 76 -15.63 6.11 1.13
CA GLU A 76 -17.01 6.29 1.53
C GLU A 76 -17.34 5.31 2.66
N LYS A 77 -17.95 5.83 3.73
CA LYS A 77 -18.30 5.03 4.90
C LYS A 77 -19.29 3.93 4.50
N GLY A 78 -18.99 2.68 4.85
CA GLY A 78 -19.79 1.52 4.50
C GLY A 78 -19.56 0.99 3.09
N SER A 79 -18.63 1.56 2.30
CA SER A 79 -18.31 1.05 0.97
C SER A 79 -17.63 -0.30 1.02
N GLU A 80 -17.83 -1.12 0.00
CA GLU A 80 -17.05 -2.35 -0.16
C GLU A 80 -15.56 -1.99 -0.27
N GLY A 81 -14.75 -2.63 0.57
CA GLY A 81 -13.32 -2.39 0.62
C GLY A 81 -12.90 -1.12 1.36
N GLU A 82 -13.75 -0.59 2.24
CA GLU A 82 -13.57 0.69 2.94
C GLU A 82 -12.17 0.87 3.54
N ILE A 83 -11.54 2.01 3.25
CA ILE A 83 -10.29 2.49 3.83
C ILE A 83 -10.52 3.85 4.50
N THR A 84 -9.71 4.16 5.51
CA THR A 84 -9.73 5.50 6.10
C THR A 84 -8.82 6.45 5.33
N LEU A 85 -9.03 7.76 5.54
CA LEU A 85 -8.12 8.77 5.01
C LEU A 85 -6.69 8.56 5.52
N ASP A 86 -6.50 8.23 6.80
CA ASP A 86 -5.19 7.97 7.37
C ASP A 86 -4.51 6.75 6.74
N GLU A 87 -5.27 5.69 6.45
CA GLU A 87 -4.76 4.51 5.75
C GLU A 87 -4.31 4.86 4.32
N LEU A 88 -5.07 5.70 3.62
CA LEU A 88 -4.69 6.21 2.29
C LEU A 88 -3.44 7.09 2.36
N LEU A 89 -3.37 8.02 3.31
CA LEU A 89 -2.21 8.92 3.42
C LEU A 89 -0.96 8.18 3.89
N ASN A 90 -1.10 7.04 4.57
CA ASN A 90 0.00 6.21 5.04
C ASN A 90 0.45 5.13 4.03
N LEU A 91 -0.06 5.16 2.80
CA LEU A 91 0.16 4.13 1.77
C LEU A 91 1.64 3.79 1.54
N GLY A 92 2.48 4.81 1.41
CA GLY A 92 3.90 4.61 1.19
C GLY A 92 4.61 3.96 2.38
N ASN A 93 4.18 4.25 3.61
CA ASN A 93 4.72 3.56 4.79
C ASN A 93 4.32 2.09 4.81
N SER A 94 3.06 1.79 4.49
CA SER A 94 2.57 0.41 4.40
C SER A 94 3.35 -0.42 3.38
N ILE A 95 3.65 0.16 2.21
CA ILE A 95 4.49 -0.48 1.18
C ILE A 95 5.92 -0.72 1.70
N ARG A 96 6.53 0.27 2.35
CA ARG A 96 7.88 0.12 2.93
C ARG A 96 7.92 -0.93 4.03
N GLU A 97 6.92 -1.02 4.91
CA GLU A 97 6.85 -2.08 5.93
C GLU A 97 6.67 -3.47 5.31
N TYR A 98 5.85 -3.59 4.27
CA TYR A 98 5.74 -4.83 3.50
C TYR A 98 7.11 -5.25 2.94
N LEU A 99 7.80 -4.34 2.25
CA LEU A 99 9.09 -4.64 1.59
C LEU A 99 10.21 -4.96 2.58
N LYS A 100 10.18 -4.41 3.80
CA LYS A 100 11.11 -4.81 4.86
C LYS A 100 11.02 -6.30 5.20
N VAL A 101 9.81 -6.84 5.23
CA VAL A 101 9.53 -8.23 5.59
C VAL A 101 9.71 -9.16 4.40
N PHE A 102 9.08 -8.84 3.26
CA PHE A 102 8.98 -9.75 2.12
C PHE A 102 10.01 -9.51 1.02
N LYS A 103 10.77 -8.41 1.10
CA LYS A 103 11.85 -7.98 0.17
C LYS A 103 11.40 -7.59 -1.24
N GLU A 104 10.36 -8.23 -1.76
CA GLU A 104 9.83 -8.03 -3.10
C GLU A 104 8.30 -8.00 -3.09
N PRO A 105 7.65 -7.24 -4.01
CA PRO A 105 6.23 -7.38 -4.24
C PRO A 105 5.85 -8.76 -4.76
N PHE A 106 4.61 -9.17 -4.52
CA PHE A 106 4.08 -10.38 -5.13
C PHE A 106 3.68 -10.14 -6.58
N ASP A 107 4.14 -10.99 -7.50
CA ASP A 107 3.66 -11.02 -8.89
C ASP A 107 2.60 -12.12 -9.00
N ASP A 108 1.36 -11.75 -9.32
CA ASP A 108 0.26 -12.72 -9.47
C ASP A 108 0.14 -13.28 -10.89
N GLY A 109 1.16 -13.07 -11.74
CA GLY A 109 1.23 -13.54 -13.12
C GLY A 109 0.41 -12.71 -14.10
N ARG A 110 -0.20 -11.61 -13.66
CA ARG A 110 -1.04 -10.74 -14.51
C ARG A 110 -0.33 -9.46 -14.96
N GLY A 111 0.98 -9.37 -14.71
CA GLY A 111 1.83 -8.24 -15.10
C GLY A 111 1.89 -7.09 -14.08
N GLY A 112 1.00 -7.09 -13.09
CA GLY A 112 0.98 -6.15 -11.98
C GLY A 112 1.63 -6.70 -10.70
N LYS A 113 1.82 -5.83 -9.71
CA LYS A 113 2.32 -6.22 -8.39
C LYS A 113 1.27 -6.08 -7.32
N VAL A 114 1.40 -6.92 -6.29
CA VAL A 114 0.49 -6.99 -5.17
C VAL A 114 1.26 -6.79 -3.86
N TYR A 115 0.73 -5.91 -3.02
CA TYR A 115 1.19 -5.69 -1.65
C TYR A 115 0.03 -5.95 -0.71
N GLU A 116 0.25 -6.77 0.30
CA GLU A 116 -0.80 -7.21 1.21
C GLU A 116 -0.33 -7.24 2.65
N TRP A 117 -1.18 -6.79 3.56
CA TRP A 117 -0.88 -6.83 5.00
C TRP A 117 -2.14 -6.92 5.84
N GLN A 118 -1.97 -7.22 7.13
CA GLN A 118 -3.01 -7.19 8.14
C GLN A 118 -2.64 -6.17 9.22
N ASN A 119 -3.57 -5.31 9.61
CA ASN A 119 -3.35 -4.42 10.76
C ASN A 119 -3.61 -5.14 12.09
N ASN A 120 -3.37 -4.44 13.20
CA ASN A 120 -3.53 -5.02 14.54
C ASN A 120 -4.98 -5.38 14.89
N ASN A 121 -5.96 -4.77 14.22
CA ASN A 121 -7.39 -5.05 14.40
C ASN A 121 -7.86 -6.20 13.52
N GLY A 122 -6.96 -6.84 12.79
CA GLY A 122 -7.26 -7.98 11.93
C GLY A 122 -7.75 -7.62 10.54
N VAL A 123 -7.90 -6.33 10.21
CA VAL A 123 -8.31 -5.86 8.87
C VAL A 123 -7.18 -6.12 7.89
N ARG A 124 -7.52 -6.70 6.74
CA ARG A 124 -6.57 -7.02 5.68
C ARG A 124 -6.65 -5.98 4.57
N PHE A 125 -5.51 -5.63 3.99
CA PHE A 125 -5.39 -4.60 2.98
C PHE A 125 -4.67 -5.14 1.75
N ARG A 126 -5.07 -4.64 0.58
CA ARG A 126 -4.39 -4.96 -0.68
C ARG A 126 -4.19 -3.70 -1.51
N ILE A 127 -2.98 -3.56 -2.02
CA ILE A 127 -2.64 -2.67 -3.12
C ILE A 127 -2.40 -3.53 -4.35
N ALA A 128 -3.00 -3.16 -5.47
CA ALA A 128 -2.64 -3.70 -6.77
C ALA A 128 -2.03 -2.58 -7.62
N THR A 129 -0.85 -2.86 -8.16
CA THR A 129 -0.19 -2.02 -9.17
C THR A 129 -0.31 -2.67 -10.55
N ASP A 130 -0.08 -1.88 -11.58
CA ASP A 130 0.09 -2.37 -12.93
C ASP A 130 1.14 -1.51 -13.64
N LYS A 131 1.80 -2.10 -14.65
CA LYS A 131 2.65 -1.35 -15.57
C LYS A 131 1.73 -0.57 -16.48
N ILE A 132 1.86 0.75 -16.49
CA ILE A 132 0.99 1.56 -17.36
C ILE A 132 1.46 1.37 -18.82
N LYS A 133 0.76 0.48 -19.55
CA LYS A 133 0.78 0.47 -21.00
C LYS A 133 -0.15 1.59 -21.48
N GLY A 134 0.41 2.55 -22.20
CA GLY A 134 -0.25 3.82 -22.49
C GLY A 134 -1.53 3.66 -23.33
N GLU A 135 -2.68 3.95 -22.72
CA GLU A 135 -3.85 4.53 -23.37
C GLU A 135 -4.52 5.55 -22.42
N GLY A 136 -4.70 6.80 -22.89
CA GLY A 136 -5.33 7.92 -22.15
C GLY A 136 -4.37 9.03 -21.64
N LEU A 137 -4.95 10.14 -21.16
CA LEU A 137 -4.30 11.37 -20.65
C LEU A 137 -3.48 11.17 -19.36
N ILE A 138 -2.55 10.21 -19.36
CA ILE A 138 -1.56 10.01 -18.31
C ILE A 138 -0.23 10.44 -18.94
N PRO A 139 0.55 11.34 -18.29
CA PRO A 139 1.87 11.69 -18.80
C PRO A 139 2.71 10.42 -19.04
N PRO A 140 3.59 10.40 -20.05
CA PRO A 140 4.40 9.23 -20.35
C PRO A 140 5.22 8.88 -19.11
N LEU A 141 4.84 7.78 -18.48
CA LEU A 141 5.62 7.15 -17.43
C LEU A 141 6.59 6.21 -18.14
N SER A 142 7.79 6.04 -17.59
CA SER A 142 8.77 5.10 -18.16
C SER A 142 8.17 3.70 -18.23
N PRO A 143 8.57 2.85 -19.19
CA PRO A 143 8.04 1.48 -19.31
C PRO A 143 8.22 0.60 -18.05
N SER A 144 9.11 1.01 -17.14
CA SER A 144 9.37 0.41 -15.83
C SER A 144 8.43 0.89 -14.71
N ASP A 145 7.69 1.97 -14.92
CA ASP A 145 6.97 2.66 -13.86
C ASP A 145 5.66 1.93 -13.55
N GLU A 146 5.59 1.41 -12.32
CA GLU A 146 4.38 0.83 -11.78
C GLU A 146 3.48 1.91 -11.21
N ALA A 147 2.18 1.78 -11.41
CA ALA A 147 1.21 2.67 -10.80
C ALA A 147 0.18 1.92 -9.99
N ILE A 148 -0.23 2.53 -8.87
CA ILE A 148 -1.30 2.01 -8.04
C ILE A 148 -2.62 2.13 -8.79
N ILE A 149 -3.24 0.97 -9.04
CA ILE A 149 -4.52 0.83 -9.71
C ILE A 149 -5.65 0.86 -8.69
N THR A 150 -5.50 0.15 -7.58
CA THR A 150 -6.47 0.18 -6.48
C THR A 150 -5.80 -0.08 -5.13
N PHE A 151 -6.46 0.40 -4.08
CA PHE A 151 -6.13 0.20 -2.67
C PHE A 151 -7.44 0.07 -1.90
N TYR A 152 -7.63 -1.07 -1.24
CA TYR A 152 -8.84 -1.38 -0.50
C TYR A 152 -8.53 -2.30 0.69
N SER A 153 -9.47 -2.39 1.62
CA SER A 153 -9.43 -3.35 2.73
C SER A 153 -10.43 -4.49 2.55
N ASP A 154 -10.52 -5.41 3.51
CA ASP A 154 -11.60 -6.41 3.54
C ASP A 154 -12.84 -5.97 4.31
N ARG A 155 -12.92 -4.69 4.73
CA ARG A 155 -14.13 -4.13 5.34
C ARG A 155 -15.30 -4.13 4.37
N ASN A 156 -16.47 -4.44 4.90
CA ASN A 156 -17.75 -4.47 4.18
C ASN A 156 -17.78 -5.42 2.97
N LEU A 157 -16.80 -6.34 2.84
CA LEU A 157 -16.85 -7.40 1.83
C LEU A 157 -17.72 -8.55 2.33
N ASN A 158 -18.40 -9.23 1.41
CA ASN A 158 -19.20 -10.43 1.71
C ASN A 158 -18.36 -11.59 2.27
N LYS A 159 -17.05 -11.60 1.97
CA LYS A 159 -16.08 -12.57 2.48
C LYS A 159 -14.79 -11.85 2.84
N ALA A 160 -14.16 -12.28 3.93
CA ALA A 160 -12.83 -11.82 4.30
C ALA A 160 -11.85 -12.07 3.17
N MET A 161 -10.93 -11.12 2.94
CA MET A 161 -9.98 -11.22 1.85
C MET A 161 -8.94 -12.30 2.15
N GLU A 162 -8.73 -13.23 1.21
CA GLU A 162 -7.59 -14.16 1.25
C GLU A 162 -6.35 -13.50 0.67
N PHE A 163 -5.19 -13.70 1.30
CA PHE A 163 -3.91 -13.22 0.77
C PHE A 163 -3.54 -13.97 -0.51
N LYS A 164 -3.18 -13.21 -1.56
CA LYS A 164 -2.67 -13.76 -2.81
C LYS A 164 -1.23 -14.28 -2.65
N ASN A 165 -0.40 -13.57 -1.88
CA ASN A 165 0.97 -13.99 -1.62
C ASN A 165 1.02 -15.11 -0.55
N PRO A 166 1.46 -16.33 -0.88
CA PRO A 166 1.56 -17.42 0.09
C PRO A 166 2.49 -17.08 1.28
N LYS A 167 3.57 -16.32 1.04
CA LYS A 167 4.50 -15.88 2.10
C LYS A 167 3.80 -14.95 3.10
N VAL A 168 2.89 -14.10 2.61
CA VAL A 168 2.10 -13.20 3.47
C VAL A 168 1.09 -14.01 4.28
N LYS A 169 0.42 -14.97 3.65
CA LYS A 169 -0.51 -15.88 4.31
C LYS A 169 0.16 -16.60 5.49
N GLU A 170 1.26 -17.29 5.22
CA GLU A 170 2.04 -18.01 6.23
C GLU A 170 2.51 -17.09 7.36
N TYR A 171 3.02 -15.90 7.01
CA TYR A 171 3.48 -14.92 8.00
C TYR A 171 2.38 -14.53 9.01
N TYR A 172 1.16 -14.27 8.54
CA TYR A 172 0.06 -13.86 9.42
C TYR A 172 -0.61 -15.03 10.14
N GLU A 173 -0.64 -16.23 9.56
CA GLU A 173 -1.08 -17.45 10.24
C GLU A 173 -0.18 -17.73 11.46
N ASN A 174 1.13 -17.79 11.25
CA ASN A 174 2.12 -17.98 12.33
C ASN A 174 2.05 -16.87 13.40
N LYS A 175 1.83 -15.62 12.99
CA LYS A 175 1.70 -14.49 13.93
C LYS A 175 0.46 -14.60 14.82
N ASN A 176 -0.64 -15.12 14.28
CA ASN A 176 -1.88 -15.30 15.03
C ASN A 176 -1.79 -16.50 15.99
N GLU A 177 -1.14 -17.59 15.58
CA GLU A 177 -0.84 -18.74 16.46
C GLU A 177 0.00 -18.32 17.67
N ASN A 178 1.08 -17.58 17.43
CA ASN A 178 1.94 -17.07 18.51
C ASN A 178 1.19 -16.14 19.48
N LYS A 179 0.29 -15.28 18.98
CA LYS A 179 -0.58 -14.45 19.84
C LYS A 179 -1.50 -15.30 20.71
N ASN A 180 -2.08 -16.37 20.15
CA ASN A 180 -2.97 -17.26 20.88
C ASN A 180 -2.23 -17.99 22.02
N ILE A 181 -1.03 -18.51 21.74
CA ILE A 181 -0.17 -19.16 22.74
C ILE A 181 0.18 -18.20 23.89
N VAL A 182 0.62 -16.98 23.57
CA VAL A 182 0.97 -15.97 24.58
C VAL A 182 -0.24 -15.61 25.46
N ASN A 183 -1.43 -15.48 24.86
CA ASN A 183 -2.64 -15.19 25.60
C ASN A 183 -3.07 -16.35 26.51
N GLN A 184 -2.87 -17.59 26.08
CA GLN A 184 -3.13 -18.78 26.90
C GLN A 184 -2.19 -18.87 28.10
N ILE A 185 -0.89 -18.64 27.91
CA ILE A 185 0.10 -18.61 29.01
C ILE A 185 -0.24 -17.53 30.05
N LYS A 186 -0.66 -16.34 29.61
CA LYS A 186 -1.07 -15.25 30.51
C LYS A 186 -2.29 -15.62 31.37
N LYS A 187 -3.23 -16.42 30.84
CA LYS A 187 -4.40 -16.90 31.59
C LYS A 187 -4.04 -17.96 32.63
N ILE A 188 -3.01 -18.76 32.40
CA ILE A 188 -2.55 -19.80 33.34
C ILE A 188 -1.78 -19.20 34.52
N LYS A 189 -1.13 -18.03 34.32
CA LYS A 189 -0.34 -17.34 35.35
C LYS A 189 -1.16 -16.38 36.24
N LYS A 190 -2.47 -16.37 36.12
CA LYS A 190 -3.39 -15.50 36.88
C LYS A 190 -4.36 -16.37 37.66
#